data_AF-A0A7C9FDD0-F1
#
_entry.id   AF-A0A7C9FDD0-F1
#
_cell.length_a   1.000
_cell.length_b   1.000
_cell.length_c   1.000
_cell.angle_alpha   90.00
_cell.angle_beta   90.00
_cell.angle_gamma   90.00
#
_symmetry.space_group_name_H-M   'P 1'
#
loop_
_entity.id
_entity.type
_entity.pdbx_description
1 polymer ?
#
loop_
_entity_poly.entity_id
_entity_poly.type
_entity_poly.pdbx_seq_one_letter_code
_entity_poly.pdbx_strand_id
1 'polypeptide(L)'
;MRKQASEFGTKSFAEQTRDIARAVIVDGRPAADVAREFGVSRQRVNQLVTRYYEGLLASNLNEGDVILWLKHGFEVPCTIIEPLELFLATAQRSKDTNKVQSALSALVKTLGTQTSKLE
;
A
#
# COMPACT_ATOMS: atom_id res chain seq x y z
N MET A 1 -8.54 14.95 -20.84
CA MET A 1 -7.77 14.98 -19.57
C MET A 1 -7.23 13.58 -19.21
N ARG A 2 -6.39 12.97 -20.05
CA ARG A 2 -5.86 11.59 -19.83
C ARG A 2 -4.34 11.51 -19.62
N LYS A 3 -3.64 12.65 -19.55
CA LYS A 3 -2.17 12.71 -19.49
C LYS A 3 -1.58 12.90 -18.08
N GLN A 4 -2.37 13.20 -17.06
CA GLN A 4 -1.84 13.40 -15.70
C GLN A 4 -1.72 12.12 -14.88
N ALA A 5 -2.54 11.09 -15.15
CA ALA A 5 -2.48 9.84 -14.38
C ALA A 5 -1.19 9.02 -14.62
N SER A 6 -0.51 9.22 -15.75
CA SER A 6 0.74 8.51 -16.07
C SER A 6 1.98 9.13 -15.41
N GLU A 7 1.90 10.35 -14.88
CA GLU A 7 3.04 11.00 -14.21
C GLU A 7 3.08 10.74 -12.70
N PHE A 8 1.97 10.27 -12.10
CA PHE A 8 1.86 10.12 -10.64
C PHE A 8 1.88 8.68 -10.11
N GLY A 9 1.81 7.65 -10.95
CA GLY A 9 1.80 6.26 -10.48
C GLY A 9 2.62 5.34 -11.37
N THR A 10 3.88 5.09 -11.01
CA THR A 10 4.66 3.87 -11.36
C THR A 10 6.10 3.90 -10.79
N LYS A 11 6.37 4.62 -9.69
CA LYS A 11 7.60 4.39 -8.93
C LYS A 11 7.23 3.73 -7.63
N SER A 12 7.51 2.42 -7.55
CA SER A 12 7.56 1.68 -6.28
C SER A 12 8.22 2.59 -5.24
N PHE A 13 7.51 2.84 -4.14
CA PHE A 13 8.08 3.55 -3.01
C PHE A 13 9.28 2.71 -2.54
N ALA A 14 10.49 3.24 -2.70
CA ALA A 14 11.68 2.62 -2.13
C ALA A 14 11.42 2.33 -0.64
N GLU A 15 11.86 1.17 -0.14
CA GLU A 15 11.52 0.68 1.22
C GLU A 15 11.71 1.77 2.30
N GLN A 16 12.82 2.52 2.25
CA GLN A 16 13.08 3.64 3.15
C GLN A 16 11.98 4.72 3.14
N THR A 17 11.40 5.02 1.97
CA THR A 17 10.34 6.02 1.82
C THR A 17 9.03 5.55 2.45
N ARG A 18 8.77 4.24 2.34
CA ARG A 18 7.64 3.57 2.96
C ARG A 18 7.80 3.50 4.48
N ASP A 19 9.01 3.24 4.96
CA ASP A 19 9.33 3.21 6.40
C ASP A 19 9.14 4.58 7.06
N ILE A 20 9.59 5.66 6.40
CA ILE A 20 9.37 7.04 6.85
C ILE A 20 7.86 7.34 6.97
N ALA A 21 7.08 6.94 5.97
CA ALA A 21 5.64 7.16 5.97
C ALA A 21 4.93 6.32 7.05
N ARG A 22 5.32 5.05 7.23
CA ARG A 22 4.82 4.15 8.28
C ARG A 22 5.06 4.73 9.68
N ALA A 23 6.28 5.21 9.94
CA ALA A 23 6.65 5.75 11.25
C ALA A 23 5.75 6.93 11.67
N VAL A 24 5.31 7.76 10.72
CA VAL A 24 4.42 8.88 11.02
C VAL A 24 2.96 8.45 11.06
N ILE A 25 2.51 7.68 10.06
CA ILE A 25 1.07 7.41 9.87
C ILE A 25 0.57 6.27 10.77
N VAL A 26 1.37 5.21 10.95
CA VAL A 26 1.00 4.04 11.75
C VAL A 26 1.46 4.22 13.18
N ASP A 27 2.74 4.54 13.37
CA ASP A 27 3.34 4.61 14.72
C ASP A 27 3.07 5.96 15.41
N GLY A 28 2.45 6.92 14.71
CA GLY A 28 2.06 8.23 15.27
C GLY A 28 3.25 9.13 15.64
N ARG A 29 4.45 8.84 15.14
CA ARG A 29 5.68 9.52 15.56
C ARG A 29 5.74 10.94 14.98
N PRO A 30 6.27 11.92 15.73
CA PRO A 30 6.44 13.28 15.23
C PRO A 30 7.35 13.31 13.99
N ALA A 31 6.94 14.04 12.95
CA ALA A 31 7.71 14.17 11.71
C ALA A 31 9.13 14.71 11.92
N ALA A 32 9.36 15.50 12.97
CA ALA A 32 10.69 16.01 13.33
C ALA A 32 11.63 14.91 13.82
N ASP A 33 11.11 13.93 14.59
CA ASP A 33 11.91 12.82 15.10
C ASP A 33 12.22 11.81 13.99
N VAL A 34 11.23 11.51 13.15
CA VAL A 34 11.42 10.64 11.97
C VAL A 34 12.41 11.27 10.99
N ALA A 35 12.33 12.58 10.74
CA ALA A 35 13.28 13.28 9.88
C ALA A 35 14.74 13.11 10.35
N ARG A 36 14.97 13.23 11.66
CA ARG A 36 16.27 13.08 12.29
C ARG A 36 16.81 11.65 12.19
N GLU A 37 15.96 10.64 12.45
CA GLU A 37 16.34 9.23 12.38
C GLU A 37 16.74 8.80 10.97
N PHE A 38 15.97 9.21 9.97
CA PHE A 38 16.17 8.79 8.58
C PHE A 38 17.13 9.71 7.79
N GLY A 39 17.69 10.74 8.43
CA GLY A 39 18.63 11.67 7.79
C GLY A 39 18.00 12.51 6.66
N VAL A 40 16.70 12.83 6.75
CA VAL A 40 15.95 13.58 5.74
C VAL A 40 15.38 14.88 6.33
N SER A 41 14.92 15.79 5.47
CA SER A 41 14.26 17.01 5.95
C SER A 41 12.84 16.75 6.44
N ARG A 42 12.37 17.52 7.43
CA ARG A 42 10.96 17.48 7.89
C ARG A 42 9.98 17.75 6.75
N GLN A 43 10.33 18.63 5.82
CA GLN A 43 9.53 18.91 4.63
C GLN A 43 9.37 17.66 3.76
N ARG A 44 10.43 16.86 3.58
CA ARG A 44 10.34 15.61 2.84
C ARG A 44 9.46 14.59 3.54
N VAL A 45 9.56 14.45 4.87
CA VAL A 45 8.66 13.58 5.64
C VAL A 45 7.20 13.99 5.43
N ASN A 46 6.87 15.27 5.57
CA ASN A 46 5.51 15.77 5.36
C ASN A 46 5.01 15.52 3.93
N GLN A 47 5.84 15.74 2.91
CA GLN A 47 5.47 15.46 1.52
C GLN A 47 5.15 13.99 1.28
N LEU A 48 5.90 13.07 1.90
CA LEU A 48 5.64 11.64 1.79
C LEU A 48 4.31 11.27 2.44
N VAL A 49 4.06 11.77 3.65
CA VAL A 49 2.82 11.55 4.37
C VAL A 49 1.62 12.08 3.57
N THR A 50 1.71 13.30 3.04
CA THR A 50 0.68 13.89 2.19
C THR A 50 0.38 13.04 0.96
N ARG A 51 1.41 12.54 0.25
CA ARG A 51 1.20 11.66 -0.92
C ARG A 51 0.43 10.39 -0.60
N TYR A 52 0.69 9.78 0.56
CA TYR A 52 -0.05 8.60 0.99
C TYR A 52 -1.52 8.92 1.27
N TYR A 53 -1.81 10.02 1.98
CA TYR A 53 -3.19 10.46 2.20
C TYR A 53 -3.91 10.85 0.90
N GLU A 54 -3.24 11.54 -0.02
CA GLU A 54 -3.80 11.89 -1.33
C GLU A 54 -4.14 10.65 -2.16
N GLY A 55 -3.29 9.61 -2.15
CA GLY A 55 -3.59 8.33 -2.79
C GLY A 55 -4.83 7.64 -2.20
N LEU A 56 -5.02 7.73 -0.89
CA LEU A 56 -6.19 7.19 -0.21
C LEU A 56 -7.46 7.99 -0.51
N LEU A 57 -7.39 9.31 -0.52
CA LEU A 57 -8.52 10.19 -0.86
C LEU A 57 -8.92 10.06 -2.33
N ALA A 58 -7.97 9.77 -3.23
CA ALA A 58 -8.25 9.45 -4.63
C ALA A 58 -8.92 8.09 -4.81
N SER A 59 -8.86 7.23 -3.79
CA SER A 59 -9.55 5.95 -3.76
C SER A 59 -10.95 6.18 -3.19
N ASN A 60 -12.01 5.67 -3.85
CA ASN A 60 -13.39 5.74 -3.34
C ASN A 60 -13.60 4.81 -2.12
N LEU A 61 -12.69 4.85 -1.16
CA LEU A 61 -12.73 4.07 0.07
C LEU A 61 -13.57 4.82 1.11
N ASN A 62 -14.47 4.09 1.73
CA ASN A 62 -15.22 4.50 2.90
C ASN A 62 -14.26 4.68 4.09
N GLU A 63 -14.61 5.56 5.03
CA GLU A 63 -13.72 6.05 6.10
C GLU A 63 -13.11 4.93 6.96
N GLY A 64 -13.88 3.85 7.20
CA GLY A 64 -13.40 2.64 7.89
C GLY A 64 -12.36 1.84 7.09
N ASP A 65 -12.49 1.79 5.77
CA ASP A 65 -11.55 1.09 4.89
C ASP A 65 -10.25 1.87 4.73
N VAL A 66 -10.29 3.21 4.79
CA VAL A 66 -9.11 4.08 4.80
C VAL A 66 -8.24 3.80 6.02
N ILE A 67 -8.83 3.68 7.21
CA ILE A 67 -8.08 3.37 8.45
C ILE A 67 -7.47 1.96 8.38
N LEU A 68 -8.22 0.99 7.86
CA LEU A 68 -7.75 -0.38 7.68
C LEU A 68 -6.57 -0.42 6.70
N TRP A 69 -6.67 0.29 5.57
CA TRP A 69 -5.60 0.43 4.60
C TRP A 69 -4.38 1.17 5.16
N LEU A 70 -4.58 2.21 5.97
CA LEU A 70 -3.48 2.93 6.59
C LEU A 70 -2.73 2.10 7.63
N LYS A 71 -3.39 1.17 8.30
CA LYS A 71 -2.73 0.28 9.26
C LYS A 71 -2.06 -0.91 8.58
N HIS A 72 -2.81 -1.63 7.74
CA HIS A 72 -2.35 -2.88 7.14
C HIS A 72 -1.64 -2.69 5.80
N GLY A 73 -1.91 -1.59 5.10
CA GLY A 73 -1.27 -1.27 3.83
C GLY A 73 0.24 -1.11 3.94
N PHE A 74 0.77 -0.83 5.15
CA PHE A 74 2.21 -0.81 5.44
C PHE A 74 2.80 -2.20 5.76
N GLU A 75 1.98 -3.17 6.18
CA GLU A 75 2.41 -4.53 6.53
C GLU A 75 2.71 -5.40 5.30
N VAL A 76 2.17 -5.03 4.14
CA VAL A 76 2.31 -5.75 2.85
C VAL A 76 3.59 -5.29 2.12
N PRO A 77 4.64 -6.12 1.97
CA PRO A 77 5.88 -5.71 1.27
C PRO A 77 5.61 -5.04 -0.09
N CYS A 78 6.36 -3.99 -0.42
CA CYS A 78 6.15 -3.28 -1.69
C CYS A 78 6.36 -4.18 -2.92
N THR A 79 7.16 -5.23 -2.78
CA THR A 79 7.40 -6.27 -3.80
C THR A 79 6.16 -7.07 -4.17
N ILE A 80 5.15 -7.15 -3.30
CA ILE A 80 3.92 -7.90 -3.55
C ILE A 80 2.73 -7.02 -3.95
N ILE A 81 2.86 -5.69 -3.85
CA ILE A 81 1.77 -4.76 -4.20
C ILE A 81 1.42 -4.84 -5.68
N GLU A 82 2.39 -4.72 -6.59
CA GLU A 82 2.15 -4.76 -8.04
C GLU A 82 1.54 -6.10 -8.50
N PRO A 83 2.03 -7.28 -8.05
CA PRO A 83 1.35 -8.55 -8.30
C PRO A 83 -0.10 -8.59 -7.81
N LEU A 84 -0.39 -8.03 -6.64
CA LEU A 84 -1.75 -7.98 -6.09
C LEU A 84 -2.66 -7.04 -6.87
N GLU A 85 -2.16 -5.86 -7.28
CA GLU A 85 -2.90 -4.93 -8.14
C GLU A 85 -3.25 -5.56 -9.48
N LEU A 86 -2.29 -6.25 -10.11
CA LEU A 86 -2.51 -6.95 -11.37
C LEU A 86 -3.55 -8.07 -11.22
N PHE A 87 -3.45 -8.84 -10.12
CA PHE A 87 -4.43 -9.86 -9.78
C PHE A 87 -5.83 -9.28 -9.63
N LEU A 88 -5.99 -8.20 -8.85
CA LEU A 88 -7.27 -7.54 -8.62
C LEU A 88 -7.85 -6.95 -9.90
N ALA A 89 -7.04 -6.28 -10.71
CA ALA A 89 -7.48 -5.74 -12.00
C ALA A 89 -7.96 -6.85 -12.95
N THR A 90 -7.32 -8.01 -12.92
CA THR A 90 -7.71 -9.18 -13.71
C THR A 90 -9.01 -9.78 -13.18
N ALA A 91 -9.13 -9.91 -11.86
CA ALA A 91 -10.32 -10.44 -11.19
C ALA A 91 -11.55 -9.56 -11.43
N GLN A 92 -11.42 -8.23 -11.35
CA GLN A 92 -12.52 -7.28 -11.60
C GLN A 92 -13.07 -7.35 -13.03
N ARG A 93 -12.23 -7.73 -14.01
CA ARG A 93 -12.64 -7.88 -15.42
C ARG A 93 -13.24 -9.24 -15.71
N SER A 94 -13.09 -10.21 -14.81
CA SER A 94 -13.67 -11.54 -14.96
C SER A 94 -15.17 -11.49 -14.71
N LYS A 95 -15.96 -11.99 -15.67
CA LYS A 95 -17.41 -12.19 -15.50
C LYS A 95 -17.76 -13.48 -14.75
N ASP A 96 -16.76 -14.33 -14.51
CA ASP A 96 -16.91 -15.63 -13.87
C ASP A 96 -16.53 -15.50 -12.38
N THR A 97 -17.55 -15.34 -11.54
CA THR A 97 -17.40 -15.15 -10.09
C THR A 97 -16.79 -16.38 -9.42
N ASN A 98 -17.08 -17.58 -9.91
CA ASN A 98 -16.54 -18.83 -9.36
C ASN A 98 -15.03 -18.94 -9.59
N LYS A 99 -14.54 -18.50 -10.76
CA LYS A 99 -13.10 -18.41 -11.03
C LYS A 99 -12.40 -17.39 -10.13
N VAL A 100 -13.02 -16.22 -9.91
CA VAL A 100 -12.47 -15.19 -9.02
C VAL A 100 -12.38 -15.71 -7.59
N GLN A 101 -13.44 -16.35 -7.09
CA GLN A 101 -13.44 -16.95 -5.76
C GLN A 101 -12.37 -18.05 -5.62
N SER A 102 -12.28 -18.95 -6.61
CA SER A 102 -11.26 -20.01 -6.60
C SER A 102 -9.84 -19.46 -6.59
N ALA A 103 -9.59 -18.39 -7.37
CA ALA A 103 -8.29 -17.73 -7.43
C ALA A 103 -7.94 -17.01 -6.12
N LEU A 104 -8.92 -16.33 -5.50
CA LEU A 104 -8.77 -15.74 -4.16
C LEU A 104 -8.47 -16.80 -3.10
N SER A 105 -9.21 -17.92 -3.09
CA SER A 105 -8.95 -19.03 -2.17
C SER A 105 -7.56 -19.63 -2.36
N ALA A 106 -7.08 -19.78 -3.60
CA ALA A 106 -5.73 -20.25 -3.88
C ALA A 106 -4.66 -19.28 -3.38
N LEU A 107 -4.87 -17.97 -3.54
CA LEU A 107 -3.98 -16.94 -3.03
C LEU A 107 -3.90 -17.00 -1.49
N VAL A 108 -5.05 -17.00 -0.81
CA VAL A 108 -5.11 -17.08 0.66
C VAL A 108 -4.45 -18.36 1.17
N LYS A 109 -4.72 -19.51 0.55
CA LYS A 109 -4.08 -20.78 0.91
C LYS A 109 -2.56 -20.73 0.75
N THR A 110 -2.08 -20.13 -0.34
CA THR A 110 -0.65 -20.00 -0.62
C THR A 110 0.03 -19.10 0.41
N LEU A 111 -0.58 -17.95 0.72
CA LEU A 111 -0.10 -17.06 1.76
C LEU A 111 -0.04 -17.76 3.11
N GLY A 112 -1.13 -18.43 3.53
CA GLY A 112 -1.15 -19.19 4.80
C GLY A 112 -0.09 -20.29 4.87
N THR A 113 0.19 -20.96 3.75
CA THR A 113 1.26 -21.99 3.66
C THR A 113 2.66 -21.39 3.76
N GLN A 114 2.87 -20.15 3.29
CA GLN A 114 4.15 -19.46 3.44
C GLN A 114 4.32 -18.95 4.87
N THR A 115 3.26 -18.45 5.51
CA THR A 115 3.28 -18.02 6.92
C THR A 115 3.61 -19.18 7.85
N SER A 116 3.00 -20.35 7.65
CA SER A 116 3.27 -21.55 8.46
C SER A 116 4.68 -22.14 8.30
N LYS A 117 5.46 -21.67 7.31
CA LYS A 117 6.88 -22.06 7.12
C LYS A 117 7.84 -21.11 7.84
N LEU A 118 7.33 -19.98 8.31
CA LEU A 118 8.10 -18.96 9.03
C LEU A 118 7.97 -19.10 10.55
N GLU A 119 6.98 -19.88 11.02
CA GLU A 119 6.86 -20.38 12.40
C GLU A 119 7.67 -21.67 12.60
#